data_AF-A0A8J2KQV0-F1
#
_entry.id   AF-A0A8J2KQV0-F1
#
_cell.length_a   1.000
_cell.length_b   1.000
_cell.length_c   1.000
_cell.angle_alpha   90.00
_cell.angle_beta   90.00
_cell.angle_gamma   90.00
#
_symmetry.space_group_name_H-M   'P 1'
#
loop_
_entity.id
_entity.type
_entity.pdbx_description
1 polymer ?
#
loop_
_entity_poly.entity_id
_entity_poly.type
_entity_poly.pdbx_seq_one_letter_code
_entity_poly.pdbx_strand_id
1 'polypeptide(L)'
;MPLRDLFEFLSKFCSGRNQIPLNWQAPLQDGCVRVGGRLENAPQLTYNRQHPLILPAYHHLTTIIVRQLYQAHLHAGPTLLLHAIQQKTETTKQLMKNLPASRVTPTRAFLNCGVDFAGTLCPMQGRSNKLFKCSIALFVCFAVRAIHLEAVSGMTSDSFIAALHRFISRRGLTAEIHSDCGTNIVGAAKELR
;
A
#
# COMPACT_ATOMS: atom_id res chain seq x y z
N MET A 1 -4.02 38.59 5.18
CA MET A 1 -5.29 37.84 5.17
C MET A 1 -5.60 37.45 6.61
N PRO A 2 -6.74 37.85 7.18
CA PRO A 2 -7.04 37.58 8.58
C PRO A 2 -7.27 36.08 8.81
N LEU A 3 -6.80 35.56 9.95
CA LEU A 3 -6.77 34.13 10.32
C LEU A 3 -8.14 33.42 10.30
N ARG A 4 -9.27 34.14 10.25
CA ARG A 4 -10.61 33.56 10.13
C ARG A 4 -10.91 33.03 8.72
N ASP A 5 -10.39 33.68 7.68
CA ASP A 5 -10.67 33.29 6.29
C ASP A 5 -9.96 31.98 5.89
N LEU A 6 -8.82 31.67 6.53
CA LEU A 6 -8.08 30.42 6.29
C LEU A 6 -8.87 29.21 6.82
N PHE A 7 -9.60 29.36 7.93
CA PHE A 7 -10.40 28.28 8.52
C PHE A 7 -11.66 27.99 7.69
N GLU A 8 -12.31 29.02 7.15
CA GLU A 8 -13.42 28.87 6.18
C GLU A 8 -12.96 28.31 4.83
N PHE A 9 -11.78 28.71 4.35
CA PHE A 9 -11.20 28.20 3.10
C PHE A 9 -10.87 26.70 3.20
N LEU A 10 -10.34 26.26 4.35
CA LEU A 10 -10.09 24.83 4.62
C LEU A 10 -11.39 24.02 4.80
N SER A 11 -12.41 24.59 5.43
CA SER A 11 -13.74 23.96 5.54
C SER A 11 -14.41 23.72 4.17
N LYS A 12 -14.27 24.67 3.24
CA LYS A 12 -14.77 24.51 1.86
C LYS A 12 -13.95 23.48 1.05
N PHE A 13 -12.65 23.35 1.30
CA PHE A 13 -11.80 22.34 0.64
C PHE A 13 -12.18 20.90 1.04
N CYS A 14 -12.66 20.70 2.28
CA CYS A 14 -13.15 19.41 2.77
C CYS A 14 -14.51 18.97 2.20
N SER A 15 -15.29 19.89 1.60
CA SER A 15 -16.64 19.59 1.08
C SER A 15 -16.65 19.04 -0.36
N GLY A 16 -15.49 18.93 -1.02
CA GLY A 16 -15.36 18.51 -2.42
C GLY A 16 -14.98 17.03 -2.61
N ARG A 17 -15.99 16.17 -2.80
CA ARG A 17 -15.96 14.86 -3.50
C ARG A 17 -14.95 13.75 -3.13
N ASN A 18 -14.12 13.89 -2.10
CA ASN A 18 -13.45 12.74 -1.47
C ASN A 18 -13.29 13.02 0.02
N GLN A 19 -14.10 12.36 0.84
CA GLN A 19 -14.06 12.48 2.30
C GLN A 19 -12.66 12.13 2.82
N ILE A 20 -11.88 13.15 3.20
CA ILE A 20 -10.75 12.98 4.10
C ILE A 20 -11.39 12.70 5.48
N PRO A 21 -11.02 11.61 6.19
CA PRO A 21 -11.67 11.27 7.44
C PRO A 21 -11.53 12.40 8.47
N LEU A 22 -12.62 12.64 9.21
CA LEU A 22 -12.84 13.71 10.21
C LEU A 22 -11.84 13.77 11.38
N ASN A 23 -10.76 12.99 11.34
CA ASN A 23 -9.65 12.95 12.30
C ASN A 23 -8.32 13.48 11.68
N TRP A 24 -8.37 14.18 10.55
CA TRP A 24 -7.17 14.76 9.97
C TRP A 24 -6.77 16.05 10.71
N GLN A 25 -6.01 15.92 11.79
CA GLN A 25 -5.27 17.03 12.37
C GLN A 25 -4.07 17.31 11.45
N ALA A 26 -4.24 18.18 10.45
CA ALA A 26 -3.10 18.66 9.67
C ALA A 26 -2.20 19.44 10.63
N PRO A 27 -0.93 19.04 10.85
CA PRO A 27 -0.05 19.79 11.73
C PRO A 27 0.21 21.16 11.11
N LEU A 28 -0.34 22.19 11.74
CA LEU A 28 -0.12 23.59 11.38
C LEU A 28 1.12 24.08 12.13
N GLN A 29 2.22 24.29 11.41
CA GLN A 29 3.44 24.86 11.98
C GLN A 29 3.95 25.97 11.08
N ASP A 30 4.35 27.08 11.68
CA ASP A 30 4.82 28.30 11.01
C ASP A 30 3.83 28.87 9.97
N GLY A 31 2.52 28.69 10.21
CA GLY A 31 1.45 29.16 9.31
C GLY A 31 1.31 28.35 8.01
N CYS A 32 2.01 27.23 7.87
CA CYS A 32 1.95 26.37 6.68
C CYS A 32 1.23 25.05 6.96
N VAL A 33 0.40 24.60 6.02
CA VAL A 33 -0.31 23.31 6.10
C VAL A 33 0.59 22.18 5.62
N ARG A 34 0.62 21.07 6.37
CA ARG A 34 1.45 19.89 6.08
C ARG A 34 0.62 18.61 6.02
N VAL A 35 1.17 17.60 5.34
CA VAL A 35 0.57 16.26 5.25
C VAL A 35 0.80 15.52 6.59
N GLY A 36 -0.28 15.06 7.23
CA GLY A 36 -0.23 14.13 8.36
C GLY A 36 -0.16 12.67 7.90
N GLY A 37 0.17 11.73 8.79
CA GLY A 37 0.00 10.30 8.52
C GLY A 37 1.28 9.46 8.55
N ARG A 38 1.52 8.64 7.52
CA ARG A 38 2.30 7.37 7.54
C ARG A 38 3.68 7.39 8.23
N LEU A 39 4.32 8.54 8.42
CA LEU A 39 5.65 8.70 9.01
C LEU A 39 5.64 9.40 10.39
N GLU A 40 4.48 9.68 10.97
CA GLU A 40 4.32 10.40 12.25
C GLU A 40 5.05 9.72 13.42
N ASN A 41 5.07 8.38 13.45
CA ASN A 41 5.72 7.61 14.52
C ASN A 41 7.18 7.24 14.22
N ALA A 42 7.87 7.98 13.35
CA ALA A 42 9.27 7.69 12.96
C ALA A 42 10.26 8.66 13.65
N PRO A 43 10.68 8.41 14.90
CA PRO A 43 11.46 9.35 15.72
C PRO A 43 12.83 9.74 15.13
N GLN A 44 13.34 8.96 14.16
CA GLN A 44 14.60 9.21 13.47
C GLN A 44 14.49 10.13 12.24
N LEU A 45 13.30 10.68 11.94
CA LEU A 45 13.09 11.62 10.84
C LEU A 45 12.91 13.05 11.37
N THR A 46 13.48 14.02 10.66
CA THR A 46 13.22 15.45 10.91
C THR A 46 11.73 15.75 10.76
N TYR A 47 11.20 16.68 11.56
CA TYR A 47 9.79 17.11 11.49
C TYR A 47 9.31 17.44 10.06
N ASN A 48 10.14 18.13 9.27
CA ASN A 48 9.83 18.44 7.86
C ASN A 48 9.69 17.20 6.95
N ARG A 49 10.30 16.07 7.31
CA ARG A 49 10.18 14.78 6.59
C ARG A 49 8.95 13.99 7.01
N GLN A 50 8.61 14.04 8.31
CA GLN A 50 7.40 13.40 8.82
C GLN A 50 6.16 14.10 8.27
N HIS A 51 6.25 15.42 8.09
CA HIS A 51 5.14 16.28 7.68
C HIS A 51 5.52 17.17 6.50
N PRO A 52 5.54 16.64 5.25
CA PRO A 52 5.82 17.42 4.05
C PRO A 52 4.83 18.59 3.87
N LEU A 53 5.35 19.72 3.38
CA LEU A 53 4.55 20.93 3.08
C LEU A 53 3.56 20.67 1.95
N ILE A 54 2.30 21.04 2.17
CA ILE A 54 1.30 21.08 1.11
C ILE A 54 1.45 22.42 0.39
N LEU A 55 1.96 22.37 -0.84
CA LEU A 55 2.01 23.54 -1.70
C LEU A 55 0.63 23.78 -2.32
N PRO A 56 0.03 24.97 -2.18
CA PRO A 56 -1.23 25.27 -2.84
C PRO A 56 -1.02 25.25 -4.36
N ALA A 57 -1.92 24.57 -5.07
CA ALA A 57 -1.81 24.38 -6.52
C ALA A 57 -1.78 25.70 -7.31
N TYR A 58 -2.38 26.77 -6.77
CA TYR A 58 -2.57 28.05 -7.45
C TYR A 58 -1.76 29.20 -6.86
N HIS A 59 -0.83 28.94 -5.93
CA HIS A 59 -0.03 30.00 -5.34
C HIS A 59 1.18 30.35 -6.22
N HIS A 60 1.45 31.65 -6.38
CA HIS A 60 2.55 32.14 -7.21
C HIS A 60 3.92 31.57 -6.80
N LEU A 61 4.14 31.38 -5.49
CA LEU A 61 5.37 30.74 -5.00
C LEU A 61 5.52 29.29 -5.48
N THR A 62 4.43 28.52 -5.54
CA THR A 62 4.46 27.15 -6.06
C THR A 62 4.90 27.16 -7.52
N THR A 63 4.36 28.07 -8.32
CA THR A 63 4.74 28.24 -9.73
C THR A 63 6.21 28.62 -9.88
N ILE A 64 6.73 29.54 -9.06
CA ILE A 64 8.16 29.91 -9.07
C ILE A 64 9.03 28.71 -8.71
N ILE A 65 8.70 27.97 -7.65
CA ILE A 65 9.46 26.79 -7.20
C ILE A 65 9.48 25.72 -8.29
N VAL A 66 8.32 25.40 -8.86
CA VAL A 66 8.20 24.41 -9.94
C VAL A 66 8.97 24.87 -11.17
N ARG A 67 8.87 26.14 -11.56
CA ARG A 67 9.57 26.69 -12.73
C ARG A 67 11.09 26.72 -12.54
N GLN A 68 11.58 27.06 -11.36
CA GLN A 68 13.01 27.01 -11.03
C GLN A 68 13.54 25.58 -11.09
N LEU A 69 12.80 24.62 -10.52
CA LEU A 69 13.17 23.19 -10.59
C LEU A 69 13.11 22.65 -12.01
N TYR A 70 12.12 23.08 -12.79
CA TYR A 70 12.00 22.73 -14.21
C TYR A 70 13.18 23.22 -15.04
N GLN A 71 13.63 24.45 -14.81
CA GLN A 71 14.83 25.00 -15.46
C GLN A 71 16.11 24.31 -14.98
N ALA A 72 16.24 24.07 -13.67
CA ALA A 72 17.40 23.39 -13.09
C ALA A 72 17.55 21.93 -13.57
N HIS A 73 16.44 21.25 -13.86
CA HIS A 73 16.41 19.88 -14.39
C HIS A 73 16.21 19.83 -15.91
N LEU A 74 16.60 20.87 -16.66
CA LEU A 74 16.65 20.87 -18.13
C LEU A 74 15.33 20.44 -18.78
N HIS A 75 14.21 21.02 -18.34
CA HIS A 75 12.88 20.76 -18.90
C HIS A 75 12.36 19.33 -18.67
N ALA A 76 12.79 18.67 -17.60
CA ALA A 76 12.39 17.32 -17.30
C ALA A 76 10.86 17.14 -17.18
N GLY A 77 10.41 15.94 -17.53
CA GLY A 77 8.99 15.56 -17.45
C GLY A 77 8.42 15.64 -16.02
N PRO A 78 7.08 15.65 -15.89
CA PRO A 78 6.39 15.88 -14.63
C PRO A 78 6.75 14.88 -13.52
N THR A 79 7.02 13.62 -13.87
CA THR A 79 7.47 12.60 -12.90
C THR A 79 8.82 12.93 -12.28
N LEU A 80 9.77 13.42 -13.07
CA LEU A 80 11.09 13.79 -12.57
C LEU A 80 10.99 15.05 -11.70
N LEU A 81 10.17 16.03 -12.09
CA LEU A 81 9.94 17.22 -11.27
C LEU A 81 9.29 16.87 -9.94
N LEU A 82 8.30 15.98 -9.95
CA LEU A 82 7.68 15.47 -8.72
C LEU A 82 8.73 14.83 -7.82
N HIS A 83 9.61 13.99 -8.37
CA HIS A 83 10.70 13.40 -7.61
C HIS A 83 11.72 14.41 -7.13
N ALA A 84 12.08 15.42 -7.93
CA ALA A 84 13.00 16.48 -7.52
C ALA A 84 12.43 17.32 -6.38
N ILE A 85 11.13 17.63 -6.43
CA ILE A 85 10.40 18.29 -5.32
C ILE A 85 10.43 17.41 -4.08
N GLN A 86 10.15 16.11 -4.23
CA GLN A 86 10.17 15.12 -3.16
C GLN A 86 11.58 14.80 -2.63
N GLN A 87 12.64 14.99 -3.41
CA GLN A 87 14.03 14.74 -3.01
C GLN A 87 14.66 15.96 -2.34
N LYS A 88 14.32 17.18 -2.80
CA LYS A 88 14.70 18.42 -2.13
C LYS A 88 14.11 18.47 -0.71
N THR A 89 12.97 17.80 -0.50
CA THR A 89 12.52 17.35 0.81
C THR A 89 13.19 16.03 1.19
N GLU A 90 14.49 16.09 1.50
CA GLU A 90 15.37 15.02 1.99
C GLU A 90 14.88 13.56 1.87
N THR A 91 15.53 12.77 1.00
CA THR A 91 15.24 11.36 0.73
C THR A 91 15.01 10.54 2.01
N THR A 92 13.77 10.11 2.23
CA THR A 92 13.45 9.18 3.32
C THR A 92 14.12 7.84 3.02
N LYS A 93 15.08 7.44 3.86
CA LYS A 93 15.42 6.01 3.97
C LYS A 93 14.11 5.32 4.32
N GLN A 94 13.66 4.35 3.52
CA GLN A 94 12.49 3.56 3.89
C GLN A 94 12.77 2.91 5.24
N LEU A 95 12.15 3.43 6.29
CA LEU A 95 12.19 2.86 7.62
C LEU A 95 11.25 1.67 7.60
N MET A 96 11.79 0.49 7.30
CA MET A 96 11.05 -0.73 7.51
C MET A 96 10.81 -0.88 9.00
N LYS A 97 9.55 -0.99 9.41
CA LYS A 97 9.20 -1.48 10.75
C LYS A 97 9.91 -2.82 10.95
N ASN A 98 10.36 -3.10 12.18
CA ASN A 98 10.92 -4.40 12.53
C ASN A 98 10.05 -5.51 11.93
N LEU A 99 10.67 -6.33 11.09
CA LEU A 99 9.99 -7.46 10.47
C LEU A 99 9.43 -8.33 11.61
N PRO A 100 8.18 -8.82 11.50
CA PRO A 100 7.65 -9.73 12.51
C PRO A 100 8.61 -10.91 12.67
N ALA A 101 8.72 -11.44 13.90
CA ALA A 101 9.64 -12.54 14.19
C ALA A 101 9.47 -13.71 13.20
N SER A 102 8.23 -13.99 12.79
CA SER A 102 7.89 -15.02 11.79
C SER A 102 8.57 -14.85 10.42
N ARG A 103 9.10 -13.66 10.10
CA ARG A 103 9.87 -13.36 8.86
C ARG A 103 11.38 -13.35 9.05
N VAL A 104 11.87 -13.39 10.29
CA VAL A 104 13.30 -13.29 10.59
C VAL A 104 13.84 -14.59 11.20
N THR A 105 12.99 -15.36 11.87
CA THR A 105 13.36 -16.66 12.43
C THR A 105 13.48 -17.71 11.32
N PRO A 106 14.65 -18.35 11.14
CA PRO A 106 14.80 -19.44 10.19
C PRO A 106 13.95 -20.63 10.64
N THR A 107 13.05 -21.07 9.78
CA THR A 107 12.15 -22.21 10.00
C THR A 107 12.16 -23.10 8.76
N ARG A 108 11.56 -24.30 8.83
CA ARG A 108 11.42 -25.13 7.63
C ARG A 108 10.62 -24.38 6.56
N ALA A 109 10.94 -24.63 5.28
CA ALA A 109 10.23 -24.00 4.18
C ALA A 109 8.71 -24.24 4.28
N PHE A 110 7.95 -23.17 4.02
CA PHE A 110 6.49 -23.09 4.12
C PHE A 110 5.88 -23.35 5.52
N LEU A 111 6.66 -23.37 6.61
CA LEU A 111 6.08 -23.45 7.95
C LEU A 111 5.25 -22.19 8.29
N ASN A 112 5.87 -21.04 8.05
CA ASN A 112 5.26 -19.72 8.16
C ASN A 112 5.20 -19.13 6.76
N CYS A 113 3.98 -18.87 6.27
CA CYS A 113 3.79 -18.32 4.94
C CYS A 113 2.75 -17.20 4.90
N GLY A 114 2.90 -16.33 3.92
CA GLY A 114 1.88 -15.38 3.51
C GLY A 114 1.06 -15.96 2.37
N VAL A 115 -0.20 -15.59 2.28
CA VAL A 115 -1.06 -15.90 1.15
C VAL A 115 -1.64 -14.62 0.56
N ASP A 116 -1.67 -14.56 -0.76
CA ASP A 116 -2.22 -13.44 -1.52
C ASP A 116 -2.91 -13.96 -2.79
N PHE A 117 -3.83 -13.17 -3.35
CA PHE A 117 -4.45 -13.47 -4.63
C PHE A 117 -3.91 -12.53 -5.69
N ALA A 118 -3.22 -13.09 -6.67
CA ALA A 118 -2.96 -12.38 -7.92
C ALA A 118 -4.29 -12.24 -8.66
N GLY A 119 -4.55 -11.02 -9.14
CA GLY A 119 -5.78 -10.64 -9.83
C GLY A 119 -6.18 -11.61 -10.94
N THR A 120 -7.44 -11.56 -11.33
CA THR A 120 -8.02 -12.47 -12.32
C THR A 120 -7.24 -12.38 -13.63
N LEU A 121 -6.55 -13.48 -13.97
CA LEU A 121 -5.94 -13.66 -15.26
C LEU A 121 -7.03 -13.97 -16.30
N CYS A 122 -6.68 -13.77 -17.57
CA CYS A 122 -7.59 -13.94 -18.71
C CYS A 122 -8.40 -15.24 -18.58
N PRO A 123 -9.71 -15.21 -18.89
CA PRO A 123 -10.59 -16.33 -18.67
C PRO A 123 -10.04 -17.62 -19.28
N MET A 124 -9.88 -18.65 -18.45
CA MET A 124 -9.44 -19.96 -18.91
C MET A 124 -10.63 -20.73 -19.47
N GLN A 125 -10.44 -21.32 -20.65
CA GLN A 125 -11.43 -22.15 -21.31
C GLN A 125 -11.38 -23.54 -20.69
N GLY A 126 -12.44 -23.90 -19.95
CA GLY A 126 -12.58 -25.26 -19.42
C GLY A 126 -12.89 -26.28 -20.53
N ARG A 127 -12.90 -27.57 -20.19
CA ARG A 127 -13.27 -28.67 -21.11
C ARG A 127 -14.62 -28.47 -21.84
N SER A 128 -15.52 -27.65 -21.29
CA SER A 128 -16.88 -27.44 -21.81
C SER A 128 -17.06 -26.13 -22.59
N ASN A 129 -16.00 -25.52 -23.14
CA ASN A 129 -16.03 -24.20 -23.83
C ASN A 129 -16.61 -23.03 -23.00
N LYS A 130 -16.86 -23.23 -21.70
CA LYS A 130 -17.24 -22.16 -20.78
C LYS A 130 -15.97 -21.44 -20.32
N LEU A 131 -16.00 -20.11 -20.43
CA LEU A 131 -14.97 -19.23 -19.92
C LEU A 131 -15.17 -19.03 -18.42
N PHE A 132 -14.14 -19.36 -17.64
CA PHE A 132 -14.15 -19.12 -16.19
C PHE A 132 -13.03 -18.16 -15.82
N LYS A 133 -13.31 -17.25 -14.88
CA LYS A 133 -12.29 -16.38 -14.29
C LYS A 133 -11.28 -17.26 -13.56
N CYS A 134 -10.02 -17.21 -13.97
CA CYS A 134 -8.95 -17.86 -13.23
C CYS A 134 -8.22 -16.81 -12.40
N SER A 135 -8.03 -17.10 -11.13
CA SER A 135 -7.17 -16.32 -10.24
C SER A 135 -6.03 -17.20 -9.78
N ILE A 136 -4.91 -16.60 -9.41
CA ILE A 136 -3.77 -17.33 -8.86
C ILE A 136 -3.68 -17.05 -7.36
N ALA A 137 -3.69 -18.11 -6.56
CA ALA A 137 -3.32 -18.02 -5.15
C ALA A 137 -1.80 -18.14 -5.02
N LEU A 138 -1.18 -17.13 -4.41
CA LEU A 138 0.24 -16.96 -4.16
C LEU A 138 0.52 -17.37 -2.71
N PHE A 139 1.31 -18.40 -2.50
CA PHE A 139 1.82 -18.77 -1.17
C PHE A 139 3.30 -18.43 -1.08
N VAL A 140 3.66 -17.51 -0.19
CA VAL A 140 5.02 -17.00 -0.04
C VAL A 140 5.60 -17.45 1.30
N CYS A 141 6.67 -18.23 1.30
CA CYS A 141 7.35 -18.63 2.52
C CYS A 141 8.14 -17.45 3.13
N PHE A 142 8.00 -17.25 4.44
CA PHE A 142 8.66 -16.16 5.14
C PHE A 142 10.14 -16.41 5.45
N ALA A 143 10.55 -17.67 5.66
CA ALA A 143 11.94 -18.01 5.94
C ALA A 143 12.85 -17.88 4.70
N VAL A 144 12.42 -18.43 3.56
CA VAL A 144 13.26 -18.55 2.35
C VAL A 144 12.77 -17.73 1.16
N ARG A 145 11.63 -17.03 1.28
CA ARG A 145 10.98 -16.29 0.17
C ARG A 145 10.60 -17.15 -1.04
N ALA A 146 10.48 -18.47 -0.86
CA ALA A 146 10.00 -19.37 -1.90
C ALA A 146 8.51 -19.12 -2.17
N ILE A 147 8.14 -19.13 -3.44
CA ILE A 147 6.76 -18.88 -3.89
C ILE A 147 6.17 -20.19 -4.42
N HIS A 148 4.93 -20.49 -4.03
CA HIS A 148 4.12 -21.56 -4.59
C HIS A 148 2.84 -20.97 -5.19
N LEU A 149 2.53 -21.35 -6.42
CA LEU A 149 1.40 -20.84 -7.18
C LEU A 149 0.34 -21.93 -7.34
N GLU A 150 -0.90 -21.59 -7.03
CA GLU A 150 -2.06 -22.44 -7.25
C GLU A 150 -3.04 -21.74 -8.19
N ALA A 151 -3.45 -22.41 -9.25
CA ALA A 151 -4.55 -21.93 -10.09
C ALA A 151 -5.89 -22.18 -9.38
N VAL A 152 -6.76 -21.17 -9.41
CA VAL A 152 -8.06 -21.16 -8.75
C VAL A 152 -9.13 -20.70 -9.73
N SER A 153 -10.29 -21.35 -9.73
CA SER A 153 -11.42 -21.08 -10.63
C SER A 153 -12.26 -19.83 -10.27
N GLY A 154 -11.81 -19.03 -9.31
CA GLY A 154 -12.49 -17.82 -8.86
C GLY A 154 -11.99 -17.33 -7.49
N MET A 155 -12.58 -16.24 -6.99
CA MET A 155 -12.28 -15.66 -5.68
C MET A 155 -13.31 -16.09 -4.61
N THR A 156 -13.72 -17.35 -4.61
CA THR A 156 -14.64 -17.89 -3.59
C THR A 156 -13.87 -18.64 -2.50
N SER A 157 -14.48 -18.77 -1.32
CA SER A 157 -13.91 -19.49 -0.17
C SER A 157 -13.61 -20.96 -0.52
N ASP A 158 -14.56 -21.67 -1.13
CA ASP A 158 -14.40 -23.09 -1.50
C ASP A 158 -13.22 -23.30 -2.46
N SER A 159 -13.09 -22.41 -3.43
CA SER A 159 -12.00 -22.47 -4.40
C SER A 159 -10.64 -22.25 -3.73
N PHE A 160 -10.60 -21.37 -2.72
CA PHE A 160 -9.42 -21.15 -1.90
C PHE A 160 -9.10 -22.35 -1.00
N ILE A 161 -10.09 -22.95 -0.34
CA ILE A 161 -9.92 -24.15 0.49
C ILE A 161 -9.35 -25.30 -0.34
N ALA A 162 -9.88 -25.52 -1.55
CA ALA A 162 -9.34 -26.52 -2.46
C ALA A 162 -7.88 -26.23 -2.84
N ALA A 163 -7.52 -24.96 -3.06
CA ALA A 163 -6.13 -24.55 -3.29
C ALA A 163 -5.24 -24.79 -2.06
N LEU A 164 -5.73 -24.47 -0.87
CA LEU A 164 -5.03 -24.67 0.39
C LEU A 164 -4.74 -26.16 0.63
N HIS A 165 -5.71 -27.05 0.38
CA HIS A 165 -5.50 -28.49 0.46
C HIS A 165 -4.44 -28.99 -0.51
N ARG A 166 -4.43 -28.51 -1.76
CA ARG A 166 -3.38 -28.86 -2.75
C ARG A 166 -2.00 -28.37 -2.31
N PHE A 167 -1.94 -27.15 -1.77
CA PHE A 167 -0.71 -26.57 -1.25
C PHE A 167 -0.16 -27.39 -0.07
N ILE A 168 -1.00 -27.68 0.94
CA ILE A 168 -0.61 -28.49 2.11
C ILE A 168 -0.19 -29.90 1.69
N SER A 169 -0.91 -30.53 0.76
CA SER A 169 -0.57 -31.86 0.26
C SER A 169 0.83 -31.88 -0.42
N ARG A 170 1.27 -30.77 -1.00
CA ARG A 170 2.57 -30.67 -1.69
C ARG A 170 3.70 -30.13 -0.82
N ARG A 171 3.41 -29.26 0.15
CA ARG A 171 4.42 -28.53 0.96
C ARG A 171 4.45 -28.93 2.44
N GLY A 172 3.49 -29.73 2.87
CA GLY A 172 3.29 -30.13 4.26
C GLY A 172 2.52 -29.09 5.08
N LEU A 173 2.15 -29.48 6.30
CA LEU A 173 1.31 -28.68 7.20
C LEU A 173 1.98 -27.40 7.68
N THR A 174 1.37 -26.26 7.38
CA THR A 174 1.83 -24.95 7.83
C THR A 174 1.43 -24.70 9.28
N ALA A 175 2.27 -24.02 10.05
CA ALA A 175 1.93 -23.61 11.42
C ALA A 175 1.13 -22.30 11.40
N GLU A 176 1.57 -21.33 10.60
CA GLU A 176 0.91 -20.02 10.48
C GLU A 176 0.80 -19.59 9.01
N ILE A 177 -0.40 -19.13 8.65
CA ILE A 177 -0.68 -18.50 7.36
C ILE A 177 -1.15 -17.07 7.61
N HIS A 178 -0.44 -16.10 7.04
CA HIS A 178 -0.80 -14.69 7.09
C HIS A 178 -1.48 -14.27 5.79
N SER A 179 -2.65 -13.65 5.88
CA SER A 179 -3.37 -13.11 4.73
C SER A 179 -3.76 -11.65 4.95
N ASP A 180 -4.28 -11.02 3.91
CA ASP A 180 -5.12 -9.84 4.09
C ASP A 180 -6.53 -10.23 4.59
N CYS A 181 -7.39 -9.22 4.76
CA CYS A 181 -8.79 -9.42 5.16
C CYS A 181 -9.72 -9.74 3.96
N GLY A 182 -9.20 -10.41 2.93
CA GLY A 182 -10.01 -10.83 1.78
C GLY A 182 -11.21 -11.68 2.19
N THR A 183 -12.39 -11.38 1.64
CA THR A 183 -13.66 -12.03 2.05
C THR A 183 -13.66 -13.53 1.83
N ASN A 184 -12.99 -13.99 0.78
CA ASN A 184 -12.76 -15.41 0.47
C ASN A 184 -11.88 -16.12 1.52
N ILE A 185 -10.85 -15.44 2.02
CA ILE A 185 -9.92 -16.00 3.00
C ILE A 185 -10.55 -15.96 4.40
N VAL A 186 -11.23 -14.87 4.75
CA VAL A 186 -11.98 -14.75 6.01
C VAL A 186 -13.12 -15.77 6.04
N GLY A 187 -13.81 -16.00 4.91
CA GLY A 187 -14.82 -17.04 4.78
C GLY A 187 -14.24 -18.43 5.00
N ALA A 188 -13.14 -18.76 4.31
CA ALA A 188 -12.47 -20.04 4.48
C ALA A 188 -11.94 -20.27 5.91
N ALA A 189 -11.42 -19.22 6.56
CA ALA A 189 -10.95 -19.31 7.93
C ALA A 189 -12.07 -19.59 8.94
N LYS A 190 -13.32 -19.23 8.62
CA LYS A 190 -14.49 -19.61 9.44
C LYS A 190 -14.90 -21.06 9.23
N GLU A 191 -14.71 -21.59 8.03
CA GLU A 191 -15.08 -22.97 7.68
C GLU A 191 -14.06 -24.00 8.18
N LEU A 192 -12.79 -23.62 8.23
CA LEU A 192 -11.68 -24.48 8.68
C LEU A 192 -11.50 -24.52 10.20
N ARG A 193 -12.33 -23.81 10.97
CA ARG A 193 -12.21 -23.63 12.41
C ARG A 193 -13.24 -24.45 13.17
#